data_AF-A0A2S0XC48-F1
#
_entry.id   AF-A0A2S0XC48-F1
#
_cell.length_a   1.000
_cell.length_b   1.000
_cell.length_c   1.000
_cell.angle_alpha   90.00
_cell.angle_beta   90.00
_cell.angle_gamma   90.00
#
_symmetry.space_group_name_H-M   'P 1'
#
loop_
_entity.id
_entity.type
_entity.pdbx_description
1 polymer ?
#
loop_
_entity_poly.entity_id
_entity_poly.type
_entity_poly.pdbx_seq_one_letter_code
_entity_poly.pdbx_strand_id
1 'polypeptide(L)' 'MITAAQMRAARALAGIDQKTLAELAGVSVPTIQRMEASEGVVRGVVDTLTKVIEALDAAGVELIGENETGGRGVRLKKKA' A
#
# COMPACT_ATOMS: atom_id res chain seq x y z
N MET A 1 -8.07 -6.40 0.31
CA MET A 1 -6.82 -7.05 0.77
C MET A 1 -5.67 -6.65 -0.15
N ILE A 2 -4.48 -6.35 0.38
CA ILE A 2 -3.28 -5.95 -0.40
C ILE A 2 -2.13 -6.93 -0.12
N THR A 3 -1.15 -7.01 -1.01
CA THR A 3 0.09 -7.78 -0.78
C THR A 3 1.24 -6.88 -0.35
N ALA A 4 2.23 -7.45 0.33
CA ALA A 4 3.46 -6.75 0.69
C ALA A 4 4.21 -6.23 -0.55
N ALA A 5 4.16 -6.98 -1.66
CA ALA A 5 4.71 -6.54 -2.94
C ALA A 5 3.97 -5.32 -3.51
N GLN A 6 2.64 -5.33 -3.51
CA GLN A 6 1.84 -4.16 -3.93
C GLN A 6 2.13 -2.94 -3.07
N MET A 7 2.25 -3.12 -1.74
CA MET A 7 2.52 -2.02 -0.83
C MET A 7 3.89 -1.37 -1.11
N ARG A 8 4.95 -2.17 -1.27
CA ARG A 8 6.28 -1.67 -1.64
C ARG A 8 6.28 -0.98 -3.01
N ALA A 9 5.60 -1.56 -3.99
CA ALA A 9 5.50 -1.00 -5.34
C ALA A 9 4.72 0.32 -5.35
N ALA A 10 3.60 0.40 -4.62
CA ALA A 10 2.80 1.61 -4.50
C ALA A 10 3.62 2.74 -3.85
N ARG A 11 4.34 2.41 -2.78
CA ARG A 11 5.21 3.35 -2.08
C ARG A 11 6.32 3.88 -2.99
N ALA A 12 6.95 3.00 -3.77
CA ALA A 12 7.95 3.39 -4.76
C ALA A 12 7.36 4.31 -5.85
N LEU A 13 6.16 4.02 -6.36
CA LEU A 13 5.47 4.89 -7.34
C LEU A 13 5.10 6.26 -6.76
N ALA A 14 4.67 6.30 -5.49
CA ALA A 14 4.36 7.54 -4.80
C ALA A 14 5.62 8.38 -4.46
N GLY A 15 6.82 7.80 -4.56
CA GLY A 15 8.07 8.48 -4.23
C GLY A 15 8.25 8.76 -2.73
N ILE A 16 7.62 7.97 -1.85
CA ILE A 16 7.66 8.15 -0.40
C ILE A 16 8.42 7.00 0.29
N ASP A 17 8.93 7.24 1.51
CA ASP A 17 9.56 6.20 2.32
C ASP A 17 8.56 5.57 3.31
N GLN A 18 9.02 4.58 4.08
CA GLN A 18 8.16 3.87 5.06
C GLN A 18 7.69 4.80 6.18
N LYS A 19 8.49 5.81 6.55
CA LYS A 19 8.17 6.75 7.61
C LYS A 19 7.06 7.69 7.16
N THR A 20 7.17 8.26 5.97
CA THR A 20 6.13 9.09 5.36
C THR A 20 4.83 8.30 5.19
N LEU A 21 4.89 7.05 4.72
CA LEU A 21 3.68 6.22 4.62
C LEU A 21 3.03 5.97 5.99
N ALA A 22 3.83 5.72 7.03
CA ALA A 22 3.33 5.53 8.39
C ALA A 22 2.64 6.80 8.92
N GLU A 23 3.24 7.97 8.69
CA GLU A 23 2.68 9.27 9.06
C GLU A 23 1.36 9.54 8.33
N LEU A 24 1.32 9.37 7.01
CA LEU A 24 0.10 9.55 6.20
C LEU A 24 -1.03 8.61 6.62
N ALA A 25 -0.70 7.36 6.97
CA ALA A 25 -1.68 6.36 7.41
C ALA A 25 -2.05 6.45 8.90
N GLY A 26 -1.39 7.32 9.69
CA GLY A 26 -1.62 7.41 11.13
C GLY A 26 -1.30 6.12 11.89
N VAL A 27 -0.25 5.42 11.48
CA VAL A 27 0.24 4.17 12.11
C VAL A 27 1.72 4.30 12.46
N SER A 28 2.26 3.35 13.23
CA SER A 28 3.69 3.36 13.55
C SER A 28 4.55 2.79 12.41
N VAL A 29 5.79 3.28 12.27
CA VAL A 29 6.76 2.77 11.28
C VAL A 29 6.98 1.25 11.39
N PRO A 30 7.09 0.64 12.60
CA PRO A 30 7.20 -0.81 12.73
C PRO A 30 5.99 -1.58 12.17
N THR A 31 4.79 -0.98 12.19
CA THR A 31 3.60 -1.57 11.57
C THR A 31 3.77 -1.65 10.06
N ILE A 32 4.21 -0.56 9.42
CA ILE A 32 4.53 -0.54 7.97
C ILE A 32 5.62 -1.57 7.63
N GLN A 33 6.69 -1.64 8.42
CA GLN A 33 7.78 -2.60 8.21
C GLN A 33 7.29 -4.05 8.29
N ARG A 34 6.47 -4.41 9.29
CA ARG A 34 5.87 -5.75 9.39
C ARG A 34 4.95 -6.08 8.21
N MET A 35 4.17 -5.10 7.75
CA MET A 35 3.29 -5.28 6.59
C MET A 35 4.11 -5.52 5.31
N GLU A 36 5.18 -4.75 5.07
CA GLU A 36 6.05 -4.94 3.89
C GLU A 36 6.93 -6.19 3.95
N ALA A 37 7.20 -6.72 5.15
CA ALA A 37 7.95 -7.96 5.35
C ALA A 37 7.08 -9.22 5.25
N SER A 38 5.75 -9.08 5.13
CA SER A 38 4.83 -10.23 5.06
C SER A 38 5.02 -11.05 3.78
N GLU A 39 5.00 -12.38 3.89
CA GLU A 39 4.98 -13.27 2.73
C GLU A 39 3.58 -13.30 2.11
N GLY A 40 3.38 -12.53 1.03
CA GLY A 40 2.15 -12.50 0.27
C GLY A 40 1.14 -11.45 0.75
N VAL A 41 -0.09 -11.88 1.06
CA VAL A 41 -1.17 -11.00 1.54
C VAL A 41 -0.82 -10.49 2.93
N VAL A 42 -0.91 -9.16 3.12
CA VAL A 42 -0.69 -8.54 4.41
C VAL A 42 -1.80 -8.99 5.36
N ARG A 43 -1.44 -9.76 6.38
CA ARG A 43 -2.34 -10.19 7.46
C ARG A 43 -2.31 -9.15 8.57
N GLY A 44 -3.46 -8.69 9.03
CA GLY A 44 -3.54 -7.66 10.07
C GLY A 44 -4.96 -7.21 10.39
N VAL A 45 -5.05 -6.20 11.27
CA VAL A 45 -6.30 -5.54 11.65
C VAL A 45 -6.85 -4.78 10.44
N VAL A 46 -8.11 -5.03 10.09
CA VAL A 46 -8.77 -4.44 8.91
C VAL A 46 -8.67 -2.91 8.92
N ASP A 47 -8.88 -2.26 10.08
CA ASP A 47 -8.76 -0.81 10.24
C ASP A 47 -7.38 -0.26 9.82
N THR A 48 -6.30 -0.92 10.25
CA THR A 48 -4.93 -0.54 9.88
C THR A 48 -4.70 -0.70 8.38
N LEU A 49 -5.24 -1.77 7.79
CA LEU A 49 -5.13 -2.01 6.36
C LEU A 49 -5.84 -0.92 5.55
N THR A 50 -7.05 -0.53 5.97
CA THR A 50 -7.84 0.52 5.33
C THR A 50 -7.08 1.85 5.35
N LYS A 51 -6.54 2.26 6.50
CA LYS A 51 -5.75 3.49 6.63
C LYS A 51 -4.54 3.54 5.69
N VAL A 52 -3.83 2.41 5.53
CA VAL A 52 -2.68 2.33 4.61
C VAL A 52 -3.13 2.41 3.15
N ILE A 53 -4.24 1.79 2.79
CA ILE A 53 -4.80 1.88 1.43
C ILE A 53 -5.19 3.32 1.12
N GLU A 54 -5.91 3.99 2.02
CA GLU A 54 -6.34 5.38 1.88
C GLU A 54 -5.15 6.34 1.78
N ALA A 55 -4.09 6.12 2.57
CA ALA A 55 -2.87 6.93 2.49
C ALA A 55 -2.17 6.79 1.12
N LEU A 56 -2.09 5.59 0.57
CA LEU A 56 -1.53 5.37 -0.78
C LEU A 56 -2.42 5.98 -1.87
N ASP A 57 -3.73 5.87 -1.70
CA ASP A 57 -4.74 6.45 -2.59
C ASP A 57 -4.65 7.98 -2.63
N ALA A 58 -4.49 8.62 -1.46
CA ALA A 58 -4.27 10.06 -1.32
C ALA A 58 -2.89 10.50 -1.83
N ALA A 59 -1.87 9.64 -1.75
CA ALA A 59 -0.55 9.87 -2.33
C ALA A 59 -0.53 9.72 -3.87
N GLY A 60 -1.68 9.51 -4.51
CA GLY A 60 -1.82 9.48 -5.96
C GLY A 60 -1.59 8.09 -6.58
N VAL A 61 -1.66 7.02 -5.80
CA VAL A 61 -1.49 5.64 -6.28
C VAL A 61 -2.77 4.84 -6.12
N GLU A 62 -3.18 4.17 -7.19
CA GLU A 62 -4.31 3.24 -7.18
C GLU A 62 -3.80 1.79 -7.12
N LEU A 63 -4.38 1.00 -6.22
CA LEU A 63 -4.10 -0.44 -6.10
C LEU A 63 -5.05 -1.23 -7.01
N ILE A 64 -4.50 -2.12 -7.83
CA ILE A 64 -5.26 -2.91 -8.79
C ILE A 64 -5.37 -4.35 -8.28
N GLY A 65 -6.60 -4.88 -8.22
CA GLY A 65 -6.85 -6.29 -7.90
C GLY A 65 -6.37 -7.23 -9.01
N GLU A 66 -6.27 -8.52 -8.71
CA GLU A 66 -6.09 -9.53 -9.76
C GLU A 66 -7.36 -9.67 -10.61
N ASN A 67 -7.19 -10.06 -11.87
CA ASN A 67 -8.26 -10.35 -12.81
C ASN A 67 -7.90 -11.55 -13.70
N GLU A 68 -8.79 -11.93 -14.61
CA GLU A 68 -8.62 -13.09 -15.49
C GLU A 68 -7.31 -13.08 -16.31
N THR A 69 -6.77 -11.90 -16.58
CA THR A 69 -5.62 -11.69 -17.48
C THR A 69 -4.34 -11.27 -16.75
N GLY A 70 -4.40 -11.03 -15.44
CA GLY A 70 -3.28 -10.42 -14.72
C GLY A 70 -3.37 -10.50 -13.21
N GLY A 71 -2.18 -10.54 -12.59
CA GLY A 71 -2.04 -10.47 -11.15
C GLY A 71 -2.28 -9.06 -10.60
N ARG A 72 -2.17 -8.96 -9.29
CA ARG A 72 -2.32 -7.71 -8.54
C ARG A 72 -1.28 -6.67 -8.95
N GLY A 73 -1.70 -5.43 -9.12
CA GLY A 73 -0.87 -4.34 -9.65
C GLY A 73 -1.01 -3.02 -8.88
N VAL A 74 -0.29 -2.01 -9.36
CA VAL A 74 -0.33 -0.63 -8.86
C VAL A 74 -0.21 0.33 -10.05
N ARG A 75 -0.85 1.50 -10.00
CA ARG A 75 -0.67 2.57 -11.01
C ARG A 75 -0.75 3.95 -10.39
N LEU A 76 -0.17 4.93 -11.07
CA LEU A 76 -0.41 6.34 -10.75
C LEU A 76 -1.83 6.73 -11.17
N LYS A 77 -2.49 7.53 -10.33
CA LYS A 77 -3.72 8.21 -10.69
C LYS A 77 -3.44 9.28 -11.74
N LYS A 78 -4.44 9.58 -12.57
CA LYS A 78 -4.38 10.74 -13.45
C LYS A 78 -4.26 11.99 -12.58
N LYS A 79 -3.30 12.87 -12.88
CA LYS A 79 -3.33 14.23 -12.35
C LYS A 79 -4.62 14.88 -12.86
N ALA A 80 -5.40 15.43 -11.94
CA ALA A 80 -6.52 16.30 -12.30
C ALA A 80 -5.98 17.58 -12.97
#